data_AF-A0A816YNG1-F1
#
_entry.id   AF-A0A816YNG1-F1
#
_cell.length_a   1.000
_cell.length_b   1.000
_cell.length_c   1.000
_cell.angle_alpha   90.00
_cell.angle_beta   90.00
_cell.angle_gamma   90.00
#
_symmetry.space_group_name_H-M   'P 1'
#
loop_
_entity.id
_entity.type
_entity.pdbx_description
1 polymer ?
#
loop_
_entity_poly.entity_id
_entity_poly.type
_entity_poly.pdbx_seq_one_letter_code
_entity_poly.pdbx_strand_id
1 'polypeptide(L)'
;MASPSTRWLSFHGSLYAKPHILSPSLPLAYSPLQNPNNKLSREAKAKRLICRAEFSQDAPLASAIGACILSSFVFPVAKRVEDEEEEKTAIVSTDMRIAAMGIISFIPYFNWLSWVFAWLDTGKTRYAVYALVYLLPYLSSNLSISPEESWLPITSIVLGIIHVQLEASIANGDVQTLAFFKDTSQNFSSKKKLHFDSKGLIRNLSLLPLPLFAAAMAPPAVVRVYSTTTPPPPASPSEVSVKKVGTHNGSFHCDEALGCFMIRLSHKFSGADIVRTRDPKILGELDAVLDVGGVYDPDRDRYDHHQKGFEEVFGHGFNTKLSSAGLVYKHFGKEIIAKELNVEQDHPDVLRLFLAVYKSFMEAIDAVDNGINRYDTDQPPRYVNNTHLSSRVGRLNLDWVDPDQSQEKENEAFQLAMALAGKEFLQSLRFHARSWLPARSIVMQCLEERFKTDPSGEIMELKNFCPWKLHLFELEQEMKIEPLIKYVIYQDERGKQWRVQAVAVAPDRFENRKALPEQWRGLRDEELSKAAEIPGCVFVHMSGFIGGNLSYEGALSMARTALTL
;
A
#
# COMPACT_ATOMS: atom_id res chain seq x y z
N MET A 1 58.61 -43.06 35.98
CA MET A 1 57.27 -42.92 35.36
C MET A 1 56.66 -41.67 35.99
N ALA A 2 56.50 -40.50 35.34
CA ALA A 2 56.46 -40.15 33.91
C ALA A 2 55.35 -40.90 33.15
N SER A 3 54.46 -40.29 32.37
CA SER A 3 54.29 -38.87 31.95
C SER A 3 52.89 -38.69 31.29
N PRO A 4 52.47 -37.51 30.77
CA PRO A 4 52.95 -36.14 30.99
C PRO A 4 51.90 -35.23 31.69
N SER A 5 51.01 -34.52 30.96
CA SER A 5 51.09 -33.03 30.87
C SER A 5 49.89 -32.36 31.60
N THR A 6 49.82 -31.12 32.11
CA THR A 6 50.41 -29.77 31.90
C THR A 6 49.99 -29.00 30.63
N ARG A 7 49.70 -27.69 30.65
CA ARG A 7 49.27 -26.70 31.70
C ARG A 7 48.96 -25.38 30.98
N TRP A 8 48.10 -24.52 31.51
CA TRP A 8 48.32 -23.05 31.49
C TRP A 8 47.66 -22.42 32.72
N LEU A 9 48.15 -21.24 33.12
CA LEU A 9 47.89 -20.61 34.42
C LEU A 9 47.29 -19.21 34.24
N SER A 10 46.41 -18.84 35.17
CA SER A 10 46.04 -17.44 35.42
C SER A 10 47.28 -16.60 35.74
N PHE A 11 47.31 -15.34 35.29
CA PHE A 11 48.33 -14.38 35.70
C PHE A 11 47.74 -13.01 36.08
N HIS A 12 48.48 -12.28 36.91
CA HIS A 12 48.08 -10.98 37.44
C HIS A 12 47.95 -9.90 36.37
N GLY A 13 47.07 -8.93 36.62
CA GLY A 13 47.08 -7.65 35.91
C GLY A 13 48.36 -6.84 36.23
N SER A 14 48.73 -5.96 35.31
CA SER A 14 49.83 -4.99 35.47
C SER A 14 49.30 -3.56 35.31
N LEU A 15 49.97 -2.60 35.94
CA LEU A 15 49.58 -1.19 35.89
C LEU A 15 50.04 -0.53 34.59
N TYR A 16 49.22 0.34 34.00
CA TYR A 16 49.72 1.45 33.19
C TYR A 16 48.91 2.74 33.37
N ALA A 17 49.65 3.86 33.23
CA ALA A 17 49.37 5.24 33.58
C ALA A 17 47.94 5.83 33.33
N LYS A 18 47.56 6.75 34.23
CA LYS A 18 46.65 7.85 33.93
C LYS A 18 47.32 8.88 32.99
N PRO A 19 46.61 9.46 32.01
CA PRO A 19 46.87 10.81 31.52
C PRO A 19 46.23 11.86 32.44
N HIS A 20 46.67 13.12 32.33
CA HIS A 20 46.25 14.20 33.22
C HIS A 20 45.06 15.03 32.72
N ILE A 21 44.38 15.68 33.68
CA ILE A 21 43.42 16.77 33.45
C ILE A 21 44.16 17.95 32.80
N LEU A 22 43.63 18.45 31.69
CA LEU A 22 43.86 19.82 31.22
C LEU A 22 42.57 20.40 30.64
N SER A 23 41.96 21.32 31.37
CA SER A 23 40.91 22.19 30.87
C SER A 23 41.50 23.35 30.06
N PRO A 24 40.77 23.88 29.08
CA PRO A 24 40.74 25.31 28.86
C PRO A 24 39.33 25.86 29.07
N SER A 25 39.13 26.54 30.19
CA SER A 25 37.94 27.36 30.43
C SER A 25 38.06 28.71 29.73
N LEU A 26 37.09 29.10 28.91
CA LEU A 26 36.69 30.50 28.73
C LEU A 26 35.28 30.57 28.10
N PRO A 27 34.28 31.20 28.75
CA PRO A 27 32.94 31.32 28.19
C PRO A 27 32.84 32.53 27.26
N LEU A 28 32.32 32.32 26.04
CA LEU A 28 31.98 33.41 25.13
C LEU A 28 30.61 33.99 25.51
N ALA A 29 30.61 34.95 26.44
CA ALA A 29 29.41 35.67 26.82
C ALA A 29 28.96 36.62 25.69
N TYR A 30 27.71 36.49 25.27
CA TYR A 30 27.00 37.53 24.52
C TYR A 30 25.74 37.94 25.28
N SER A 31 25.71 39.19 25.71
CA SER A 31 24.64 39.73 26.56
C SER A 31 23.34 39.93 25.79
N PRO A 32 22.17 39.65 26.39
CA PRO A 32 20.89 39.97 25.77
C PRO A 32 20.65 41.48 25.76
N LEU A 33 20.49 42.07 24.58
CA LEU A 33 20.07 43.46 24.44
C LEU A 33 18.57 43.61 24.73
N GLN A 34 18.22 43.98 25.96
CA GLN A 34 16.97 44.68 26.23
C GLN A 34 17.09 46.13 25.77
N ASN A 35 16.16 46.63 24.96
CA ASN A 35 15.23 47.72 25.33
C ASN A 35 14.11 47.86 24.25
N PRO A 36 13.09 48.73 24.37
CA PRO A 36 11.80 48.24 24.84
C PRO A 36 10.63 48.49 23.88
N ASN A 37 9.48 47.91 24.26
CA ASN A 37 8.11 48.40 24.03
C ASN A 37 7.91 49.50 22.98
N ASN A 38 7.09 49.19 21.98
CA ASN A 38 5.96 50.08 21.75
C ASN A 38 4.66 49.31 21.54
N LYS A 39 3.55 49.92 21.98
CA LYS A 39 2.23 49.28 22.07
C LYS A 39 1.57 49.22 20.69
N LEU A 40 0.76 48.18 20.45
CA LEU A 40 -0.70 48.40 20.38
C LEU A 40 -1.48 47.07 20.43
N SER A 41 -2.67 47.14 21.04
CA SER A 41 -3.60 46.04 21.23
C SER A 41 -4.26 45.61 19.92
N ARG A 42 -4.48 44.30 19.75
CA ARG A 42 -5.39 43.77 18.73
C ARG A 42 -6.60 43.11 19.39
N GLU A 43 -7.64 43.92 19.65
CA GLU A 43 -8.95 43.40 20.05
C GLU A 43 -9.51 42.44 18.99
N ALA A 44 -10.23 41.41 19.43
CA ALA A 44 -11.05 40.61 18.54
C ALA A 44 -12.31 41.39 18.13
N LYS A 45 -12.42 41.75 16.84
CA LYS A 45 -13.67 42.26 16.24
C LYS A 45 -13.91 41.60 14.89
N ALA A 46 -14.93 40.74 14.84
CA ALA A 46 -15.35 40.09 13.61
C ALA A 46 -15.89 41.14 12.61
N LYS A 47 -15.30 41.19 11.41
CA LYS A 47 -15.90 41.88 10.26
C LYS A 47 -15.86 40.97 9.04
N ARG A 48 -17.05 40.62 8.58
CA ARG A 48 -17.37 39.96 7.31
C ARG A 48 -16.86 40.85 6.17
N LEU A 49 -15.77 40.46 5.49
CA LEU A 49 -15.30 41.14 4.29
C LEU A 49 -15.41 40.21 3.08
N ILE A 50 -15.96 40.75 1.98
CA ILE A 50 -16.07 40.04 0.71
C ILE A 50 -14.74 40.22 -0.01
N CYS A 51 -13.95 39.15 -0.14
CA CYS A 51 -12.76 39.20 -0.99
C CYS A 51 -13.20 39.16 -2.46
N ARG A 52 -13.22 40.33 -3.08
CA ARG A 52 -13.60 40.53 -4.49
C ARG A 52 -12.38 40.21 -5.34
N ALA A 53 -12.24 38.95 -5.74
CA ALA A 53 -11.09 38.46 -6.51
C ALA A 53 -10.78 39.35 -7.72
N GLU A 54 -9.55 39.85 -7.83
CA GLU A 54 -9.10 40.73 -8.91
C GLU A 54 -8.77 39.96 -10.19
N PHE A 55 -9.75 39.25 -10.73
CA PHE A 55 -9.68 38.57 -12.03
C PHE A 55 -9.36 39.49 -13.23
N SER A 56 -9.13 40.78 -13.01
CA SER A 56 -8.84 41.77 -14.05
C SER A 56 -7.40 41.74 -14.58
N GLN A 57 -6.42 41.23 -13.81
CA GLN A 57 -5.02 41.18 -14.24
C GLN A 57 -4.67 39.85 -14.92
N ASP A 58 -5.21 38.73 -14.42
CA ASP A 58 -4.92 37.39 -14.96
C ASP A 58 -5.77 37.01 -16.18
N ALA A 59 -6.93 37.65 -16.37
CA ALA A 59 -7.87 37.34 -17.46
C ALA A 59 -7.27 37.33 -18.88
N PRO A 60 -6.34 38.24 -19.28
CA PRO A 60 -5.71 38.18 -20.59
C PRO A 60 -4.92 36.89 -20.81
N LEU A 61 -4.21 36.40 -19.78
CA LEU A 61 -3.34 35.23 -19.89
C LEU A 61 -4.13 33.92 -19.82
N ALA A 62 -5.15 33.85 -18.96
CA ALA A 62 -6.13 32.77 -18.98
C ALA A 62 -6.88 32.68 -20.32
N SER A 63 -7.21 33.83 -20.92
CA SER A 63 -7.82 33.89 -22.26
C SER A 63 -6.86 33.44 -23.36
N ALA A 64 -5.57 33.78 -23.26
CA ALA A 64 -4.55 33.33 -24.21
C ALA A 64 -4.37 31.80 -24.16
N ILE A 65 -4.28 31.21 -22.96
CA ILE A 65 -4.21 29.73 -22.79
C ILE A 65 -5.45 29.07 -23.40
N GLY A 66 -6.65 29.59 -23.13
CA GLY A 66 -7.90 29.09 -23.72
C GLY A 66 -7.94 29.22 -25.26
N ALA A 67 -7.40 30.31 -25.82
CA ALA A 67 -7.29 30.50 -27.26
C ALA A 67 -6.28 29.53 -27.92
N CYS A 68 -5.17 29.20 -27.25
CA CYS A 68 -4.24 28.19 -27.71
C CYS A 68 -4.89 26.79 -27.76
N ILE A 69 -5.61 26.39 -26.71
CA ILE A 69 -6.36 25.12 -26.67
C ILE A 69 -7.41 25.07 -27.80
N LEU A 70 -8.17 26.15 -27.99
CA LEU A 70 -9.18 26.24 -29.04
C LEU A 70 -8.57 26.21 -30.46
N SER A 71 -7.38 26.82 -30.64
CA SER A 71 -6.64 26.81 -31.91
C SER A 71 -6.33 25.39 -32.38
N SER A 72 -5.98 24.48 -31.47
CA SER A 72 -5.72 23.08 -31.82
C SER A 72 -6.97 22.29 -32.24
N PHE A 73 -8.16 22.62 -31.68
CA PHE A 73 -9.43 22.07 -32.17
C PHE A 73 -9.84 22.58 -33.55
N VAL A 74 -9.64 23.88 -33.81
CA VAL A 74 -10.05 24.53 -35.07
C VAL A 74 -9.10 24.17 -36.22
N PHE A 75 -7.83 23.95 -35.92
CA PHE A 75 -6.80 23.60 -36.89
C PHE A 75 -6.06 22.31 -36.47
N PRO A 76 -6.69 21.12 -36.55
CA PRO A 76 -6.00 19.87 -36.26
C PRO A 76 -4.82 19.64 -37.23
N VAL A 77 -3.74 19.02 -36.76
CA VAL A 77 -2.69 18.54 -37.66
C VAL A 77 -3.14 17.23 -38.29
N ALA A 78 -3.64 17.31 -39.53
CA ALA A 78 -3.84 16.12 -40.34
C ALA A 78 -2.50 15.39 -40.56
N LYS A 79 -2.55 14.05 -40.56
CA LYS A 79 -1.45 13.18 -40.96
C LYS A 79 -1.02 13.54 -42.39
N ARG A 80 0.29 13.60 -42.68
CA ARG A 80 0.77 13.70 -44.06
C ARG A 80 0.32 12.45 -44.82
N VAL A 81 -0.13 12.64 -46.05
CA VAL A 81 -0.38 11.56 -47.02
C VAL A 81 0.59 11.80 -48.17
N GLU A 82 1.80 11.31 -47.99
CA GLU A 82 2.91 11.26 -48.94
C GLU A 82 3.45 9.80 -48.89
N ASP A 83 4.10 9.33 -49.95
CA ASP A 83 4.02 7.92 -50.40
C ASP A 83 4.56 6.83 -49.43
N GLU A 84 4.11 5.59 -49.66
CA GLU A 84 4.09 4.45 -48.71
C GLU A 84 5.43 4.04 -48.05
N GLU A 85 6.58 4.54 -48.52
CA GLU A 85 7.89 4.30 -47.89
C GLU A 85 8.26 5.33 -46.80
N GLU A 86 7.77 6.58 -46.87
CA GLU A 86 8.00 7.59 -45.81
C GLU A 86 7.01 7.45 -44.63
N GLU A 87 5.87 6.77 -44.82
CA GLU A 87 4.84 6.73 -43.77
C GLU A 87 5.36 6.08 -42.46
N LYS A 88 6.23 5.06 -42.57
CA LYS A 88 6.80 4.35 -41.40
C LYS A 88 7.74 5.23 -40.57
N THR A 89 8.55 6.08 -41.20
CA THR A 89 9.46 6.99 -40.49
C THR A 89 8.70 8.19 -39.93
N ALA A 90 7.70 8.71 -40.66
CA ALA A 90 6.84 9.81 -40.22
C ALA A 90 5.95 9.44 -39.02
N ILE A 91 5.45 8.21 -38.94
CA ILE A 91 4.72 7.67 -37.78
C ILE A 91 5.66 7.61 -36.56
N VAL A 92 6.82 6.92 -36.67
CA VAL A 92 7.75 6.76 -35.54
C VAL A 92 8.26 8.11 -35.01
N SER A 93 8.55 9.08 -35.89
CA SER A 93 8.89 10.46 -35.49
C SER A 93 7.74 11.15 -34.74
N THR A 94 6.50 10.99 -35.20
CA THR A 94 5.30 11.55 -34.55
C THR A 94 5.06 10.94 -33.16
N ASP A 95 5.17 9.63 -33.02
CA ASP A 95 5.01 8.93 -31.75
C ASP A 95 6.10 9.34 -30.73
N MET A 96 7.35 9.46 -31.19
CA MET A 96 8.47 9.95 -30.36
C MET A 96 8.29 11.41 -29.93
N ARG A 97 7.83 12.30 -30.81
CA ARG A 97 7.47 13.68 -30.46
C ARG A 97 6.40 13.70 -29.37
N ILE A 98 5.31 12.95 -29.56
CA ILE A 98 4.17 12.92 -28.64
C ILE A 98 4.59 12.38 -27.27
N ALA A 99 5.39 11.30 -27.23
CA ALA A 99 5.92 10.75 -25.99
C ALA A 99 6.83 11.76 -25.24
N ALA A 100 7.73 12.43 -25.95
CA ALA A 100 8.60 13.45 -25.36
C ALA A 100 7.82 14.67 -24.83
N MET A 101 6.86 15.17 -25.60
CA MET A 101 5.94 16.23 -25.15
C MET A 101 5.17 15.81 -23.91
N GLY A 102 4.63 14.58 -23.88
CA GLY A 102 3.91 14.02 -22.74
C GLY A 102 4.74 14.08 -21.46
N ILE A 103 5.94 13.52 -21.49
CA ILE A 103 6.87 13.50 -20.34
C ILE A 103 7.21 14.92 -19.87
N ILE A 104 7.59 15.81 -20.79
CA ILE A 104 8.01 17.18 -20.45
C ILE A 104 6.85 17.98 -19.86
N SER A 105 5.60 17.74 -20.30
CA SER A 105 4.42 18.47 -19.84
C SER A 105 4.14 18.35 -18.34
N PHE A 106 4.57 17.24 -17.71
CA PHE A 106 4.41 17.02 -16.27
C PHE A 106 5.50 17.67 -15.41
N ILE A 107 6.57 18.21 -16.00
CA ILE A 107 7.69 18.80 -15.25
C ILE A 107 7.37 20.29 -14.96
N PRO A 108 7.18 20.71 -13.68
CA PRO A 108 6.95 22.12 -13.35
C PRO A 108 8.11 23.01 -13.78
N TYR A 109 7.83 24.27 -14.11
CA TYR A 109 8.77 25.24 -14.73
C TYR A 109 9.25 24.88 -16.15
N PHE A 110 9.16 23.62 -16.58
CA PHE A 110 9.67 23.15 -17.88
C PHE A 110 8.57 22.69 -18.84
N ASN A 111 7.31 22.54 -18.40
CA ASN A 111 6.18 22.07 -19.22
C ASN A 111 5.98 22.83 -20.55
N TRP A 112 6.29 24.14 -20.58
CA TRP A 112 6.23 24.97 -21.79
C TRP A 112 7.23 24.56 -22.88
N LEU A 113 8.34 23.89 -22.51
CA LEU A 113 9.31 23.34 -23.47
C LEU A 113 8.71 22.24 -24.35
N SER A 114 7.64 21.56 -23.92
CA SER A 114 6.91 20.60 -24.77
C SER A 114 6.52 21.24 -26.11
N TRP A 115 6.13 22.51 -26.08
CA TRP A 115 5.77 23.27 -27.27
C TRP A 115 6.97 23.82 -28.04
N VAL A 116 8.12 24.01 -27.39
CA VAL A 116 9.40 24.30 -28.07
C VAL A 116 9.85 23.08 -28.89
N PHE A 117 9.81 21.88 -28.30
CA PHE A 117 10.09 20.64 -29.03
C PHE A 117 9.09 20.40 -30.17
N ALA A 118 7.79 20.62 -29.93
CA ALA A 118 6.77 20.56 -30.99
C ALA A 118 7.02 21.55 -32.14
N TRP A 119 7.51 22.76 -31.82
CA TRP A 119 7.87 23.75 -32.83
C TRP A 119 9.11 23.34 -33.63
N LEU A 120 10.18 22.88 -32.97
CA LEU A 120 11.43 22.47 -33.59
C LEU A 120 11.26 21.26 -34.52
N ASP A 121 10.44 20.28 -34.12
CA ASP A 121 10.16 19.08 -34.90
C ASP A 121 9.25 19.37 -36.12
N THR A 122 8.15 20.11 -35.92
CA THR A 122 7.14 20.30 -36.97
C THR A 122 7.33 21.55 -37.83
N GLY A 123 8.21 22.48 -37.41
CA GLY A 123 8.36 23.82 -37.98
C GLY A 123 7.17 24.78 -37.72
N LYS A 124 6.07 24.31 -37.11
CA LYS A 124 4.81 25.09 -37.04
C LYS A 124 4.88 26.17 -35.96
N THR A 125 4.93 27.42 -36.41
CA THR A 125 5.01 28.64 -35.58
C THR A 125 3.97 28.74 -34.47
N ARG A 126 2.80 28.08 -34.61
CA ARG A 126 1.78 28.01 -33.55
C ARG A 126 2.32 27.46 -32.24
N TYR A 127 3.21 26.47 -32.28
CA TYR A 127 3.77 25.88 -31.06
C TYR A 127 4.79 26.81 -30.39
N ALA A 128 5.46 27.70 -31.14
CA ALA A 128 6.23 28.80 -30.55
C ALA A 128 5.33 29.76 -29.75
N VAL A 129 4.13 30.07 -30.28
CA VAL A 129 3.12 30.86 -29.56
C VAL A 129 2.65 30.13 -28.30
N TYR A 130 2.38 28.83 -28.39
CA TYR A 130 1.96 28.03 -27.22
C TYR A 130 3.08 28.00 -26.16
N ALA A 131 4.34 27.81 -26.55
CA ALA A 131 5.49 27.85 -25.65
C ALA A 131 5.58 29.17 -24.87
N LEU A 132 5.43 30.32 -25.57
CA LEU A 132 5.40 31.64 -24.94
C LEU A 132 4.20 31.81 -23.99
N VAL A 133 3.01 31.36 -24.39
CA VAL A 133 1.77 31.47 -23.59
C VAL A 133 1.83 30.64 -22.31
N TYR A 134 2.45 29.45 -22.31
CA TYR A 134 2.65 28.64 -21.09
C TYR A 134 3.85 29.07 -20.25
N LEU A 135 4.84 29.77 -20.83
CA LEU A 135 5.97 30.37 -20.10
C LEU A 135 5.57 31.65 -19.34
N LEU A 136 4.76 32.52 -19.95
CA LEU A 136 4.37 33.82 -19.39
C LEU A 136 3.84 33.76 -17.93
N PRO A 137 3.03 32.78 -17.50
CA PRO A 137 2.56 32.64 -16.12
C PRO A 137 3.69 32.61 -15.08
N TYR A 138 4.77 31.87 -15.36
CA TYR A 138 5.94 31.78 -14.48
C TYR A 138 6.71 33.10 -14.44
N LEU A 139 6.79 33.82 -15.57
CA LEU A 139 7.45 35.12 -15.62
C LEU A 139 6.64 36.18 -14.85
N SER A 140 5.31 36.15 -14.94
CA SER A 140 4.42 37.05 -14.18
C SER A 140 4.42 36.77 -12.67
N SER A 141 4.68 35.53 -12.23
CA SER A 141 4.80 35.17 -10.82
C SER A 141 6.24 35.26 -10.27
N ASN A 142 7.20 35.79 -11.04
CA ASN A 142 8.62 35.82 -10.68
C ASN A 142 9.17 34.41 -10.29
N LEU A 143 8.78 33.40 -11.05
CA LEU A 143 9.05 31.97 -10.82
C LEU A 143 8.49 31.40 -9.49
N SER A 144 7.50 32.04 -8.88
CA SER A 144 6.73 31.41 -7.80
C SER A 144 5.66 30.46 -8.36
N ILE A 145 5.40 29.35 -7.65
CA ILE A 145 4.24 28.47 -7.82
C ILE A 145 3.40 28.47 -6.52
N SER A 146 3.59 29.45 -5.63
CA SER A 146 2.82 29.52 -4.38
C SER A 146 1.34 29.86 -4.67
N PRO A 147 0.36 29.03 -4.26
CA PRO A 147 -1.07 29.36 -4.39
C PRO A 147 -1.50 30.52 -3.49
N GLU A 148 -0.65 30.94 -2.54
CA GLU A 148 -0.85 32.13 -1.72
C GLU A 148 -0.46 33.43 -2.46
N GLU A 149 0.35 33.32 -3.51
CA GLU A 149 0.84 34.46 -4.31
C GLU A 149 0.16 34.55 -5.68
N SER A 150 0.04 33.43 -6.42
CA SER A 150 -0.78 33.36 -7.64
C SER A 150 -1.18 31.93 -8.01
N TRP A 151 -2.43 31.76 -8.43
CA TRP A 151 -2.95 30.51 -8.99
C TRP A 151 -2.60 30.33 -10.48
N LEU A 152 -2.07 31.37 -11.14
CA LEU A 152 -1.85 31.40 -12.59
C LEU A 152 -0.79 30.39 -13.08
N PRO A 153 0.34 30.16 -12.38
CA PRO A 153 1.32 29.12 -12.75
C PRO A 153 0.78 27.70 -12.55
N ILE A 154 0.07 27.45 -11.45
CA ILE A 154 -0.57 26.14 -11.18
C ILE A 154 -1.61 25.83 -12.25
N THR A 155 -2.44 26.82 -12.61
CA THR A 155 -3.44 26.72 -13.67
C THR A 155 -2.79 26.50 -15.04
N SER A 156 -1.65 27.17 -15.31
CA SER A 156 -0.84 26.97 -16.51
C SER A 156 -0.28 25.54 -16.62
N ILE A 157 0.18 24.94 -15.52
CA ILE A 157 0.66 23.55 -15.48
C ILE A 157 -0.47 22.59 -15.87
N VAL A 158 -1.61 22.67 -15.18
CA VAL A 158 -2.76 21.77 -15.41
C VAL A 158 -3.31 21.92 -16.84
N LEU A 159 -3.51 23.16 -17.31
CA LEU A 159 -3.98 23.40 -18.67
C LEU A 159 -2.94 23.07 -19.74
N GLY A 160 -1.64 23.10 -19.41
CA GLY A 160 -0.56 22.69 -20.30
C GLY A 160 -0.53 21.19 -20.52
N ILE A 161 -0.66 20.41 -19.44
CA ILE A 161 -0.79 18.94 -19.49
C ILE A 161 -2.02 18.57 -20.33
N ILE A 162 -3.20 19.12 -20.00
CA ILE A 162 -4.45 18.84 -20.73
C ILE A 162 -4.30 19.15 -22.23
N HIS A 163 -3.66 20.25 -22.59
CA HIS A 163 -3.47 20.64 -23.98
C HIS A 163 -2.47 19.74 -24.74
N VAL A 164 -1.41 19.26 -24.08
CA VAL A 164 -0.49 18.27 -24.69
C VAL A 164 -1.21 16.93 -24.92
N GLN A 165 -1.99 16.46 -23.94
CA GLN A 165 -2.79 15.22 -24.09
C GLN A 165 -3.87 15.36 -25.18
N LEU A 166 -4.46 16.55 -25.33
CA LEU A 166 -5.38 16.87 -26.42
C LEU A 166 -4.69 16.83 -27.80
N GLU A 167 -3.51 17.46 -27.94
CA GLU A 167 -2.77 17.45 -29.21
C GLU A 167 -2.38 16.01 -29.62
N ALA A 168 -2.03 15.17 -28.63
CA ALA A 168 -1.78 13.73 -28.82
C ALA A 168 -3.05 12.97 -29.28
N SER A 169 -4.19 13.19 -28.62
CA SER A 169 -5.48 12.60 -29.00
C SER A 169 -5.91 12.98 -30.43
N ILE A 170 -5.71 14.26 -30.80
CA ILE A 170 -5.99 14.76 -32.16
C ILE A 170 -5.08 14.09 -33.19
N ALA A 171 -3.78 13.98 -32.91
CA ALA A 171 -2.80 13.35 -33.82
C ALA A 171 -3.06 11.85 -34.01
N ASN A 172 -3.50 11.17 -32.96
CA ASN A 172 -3.80 9.72 -32.97
C ASN A 172 -5.21 9.39 -33.48
N GLY A 173 -6.05 10.39 -33.75
CA GLY A 173 -7.41 10.20 -34.27
C GLY A 173 -8.41 9.65 -33.25
N ASP A 174 -8.18 9.81 -31.94
CA ASP A 174 -9.07 9.29 -30.90
C ASP A 174 -10.39 10.09 -30.82
N VAL A 175 -11.42 9.53 -31.43
CA VAL A 175 -12.77 10.11 -31.52
C VAL A 175 -13.47 10.19 -30.16
N GLN A 176 -13.14 9.33 -29.18
CA GLN A 176 -13.83 9.31 -27.88
C GLN A 176 -13.37 10.49 -27.00
N THR A 177 -12.06 10.68 -26.87
CA THR A 177 -11.50 11.84 -26.17
C THR A 177 -11.88 13.15 -26.86
N LEU A 178 -11.91 13.18 -28.21
CA LEU A 178 -12.34 14.35 -28.97
C LEU A 178 -13.81 14.72 -28.70
N ALA A 179 -14.70 13.74 -28.53
CA ALA A 179 -16.11 13.97 -28.17
C ALA A 179 -16.25 14.55 -26.75
N PHE A 180 -15.56 13.96 -25.76
CA PHE A 180 -15.60 14.40 -24.37
C PHE A 180 -15.23 15.88 -24.18
N PHE A 181 -14.16 16.35 -24.81
CA PHE A 181 -13.78 17.76 -24.75
C PHE A 181 -14.69 18.68 -25.58
N LYS A 182 -15.25 18.20 -26.69
CA LYS A 182 -16.20 18.96 -27.52
C LYS A 182 -17.49 19.25 -26.77
N ASP A 183 -18.05 18.27 -26.08
CA ASP A 183 -19.26 18.43 -25.26
C ASP A 183 -18.99 19.34 -24.06
N THR A 184 -17.81 19.23 -23.44
CA THR A 184 -17.35 20.15 -22.40
C THR A 184 -17.30 21.60 -22.90
N SER A 185 -16.76 21.83 -24.11
CA SER A 185 -16.67 23.15 -24.74
C SER A 185 -18.05 23.77 -25.04
N GLN A 186 -19.01 22.99 -25.55
CA GLN A 186 -20.38 23.47 -25.82
C GLN A 186 -21.13 23.89 -24.54
N ASN A 187 -20.90 23.17 -23.43
CA ASN A 187 -21.45 23.53 -22.12
C ASN A 187 -20.91 24.88 -21.60
N PHE A 188 -19.63 25.19 -21.82
CA PHE A 188 -19.05 26.50 -21.44
C PHE A 188 -19.52 27.67 -22.33
N SER A 189 -19.82 27.42 -23.61
CA SER A 189 -20.28 28.46 -24.54
C SER A 189 -21.71 28.97 -24.25
N SER A 190 -22.54 28.14 -23.60
CA SER A 190 -23.96 28.40 -23.33
C SER A 190 -24.18 29.40 -22.18
N LYS A 191 -24.09 30.71 -22.49
CA LYS A 191 -24.24 31.82 -21.53
C LYS A 191 -25.48 31.76 -20.63
N LYS A 192 -25.34 31.21 -19.43
CA LYS A 192 -26.14 31.56 -18.25
C LYS A 192 -25.22 31.87 -17.07
N LYS A 193 -25.56 32.92 -16.32
CA LYS A 193 -24.80 33.41 -15.16
C LYS A 193 -24.81 32.36 -14.04
N LEU A 194 -23.74 31.60 -13.89
CA LEU A 194 -23.57 30.70 -12.75
C LEU A 194 -23.12 31.50 -11.52
N HIS A 195 -23.95 31.44 -10.47
CA HIS A 195 -23.65 32.02 -9.18
C HIS A 195 -22.89 30.96 -8.36
N PHE A 196 -21.62 31.21 -8.05
CA PHE A 196 -20.84 30.26 -7.25
C PHE A 196 -21.31 30.33 -5.79
N ASP A 197 -21.70 29.19 -5.21
CA ASP A 197 -22.01 29.05 -3.79
C ASP A 197 -21.23 27.88 -3.20
N SER A 198 -20.65 28.08 -2.02
CA SER A 198 -19.51 27.31 -1.50
C SER A 198 -19.89 25.96 -0.88
N LYS A 199 -21.00 25.36 -1.36
CA LYS A 199 -21.57 24.10 -0.84
C LYS A 199 -22.09 23.14 -1.94
N GLY A 200 -21.90 23.47 -3.22
CA GLY A 200 -22.44 22.67 -4.34
C GLY A 200 -21.62 21.43 -4.73
N LEU A 201 -20.29 21.48 -4.60
CA LEU A 201 -19.39 20.57 -5.33
C LEU A 201 -19.39 19.10 -4.84
N ILE A 202 -19.94 18.81 -3.66
CA ILE A 202 -19.89 17.48 -3.02
C ILE A 202 -21.09 16.58 -3.41
N ARG A 203 -22.10 17.09 -4.15
CA ARG A 203 -23.41 16.40 -4.24
C ARG A 203 -23.76 15.65 -5.52
N ASN A 204 -22.93 15.68 -6.57
CA ASN A 204 -23.25 15.10 -7.89
C ASN A 204 -22.33 13.93 -8.35
N LEU A 205 -21.54 13.32 -7.47
CA LEU A 205 -20.93 12.00 -7.71
C LEU A 205 -21.49 10.95 -6.73
N SER A 206 -22.75 10.54 -6.94
CA SER A 206 -23.31 9.30 -6.39
C SER A 206 -24.58 8.88 -7.14
N LEU A 207 -24.93 7.59 -7.04
CA LEU A 207 -26.15 6.92 -7.53
C LEU A 207 -26.22 6.57 -9.03
N LEU A 208 -25.74 5.37 -9.36
CA LEU A 208 -26.61 4.36 -9.95
C LEU A 208 -26.78 3.20 -8.93
N PRO A 209 -27.96 2.57 -8.82
CA PRO A 209 -28.25 1.63 -7.73
C PRO A 209 -27.94 0.16 -8.07
N LEU A 210 -27.63 -0.63 -7.04
CA LEU A 210 -27.70 -2.10 -7.03
C LEU A 210 -28.75 -2.56 -6.00
N PRO A 211 -29.41 -3.72 -6.22
CA PRO A 211 -30.60 -4.09 -5.45
C PRO A 211 -30.29 -4.64 -4.06
N LEU A 212 -31.15 -4.28 -3.09
CA LEU A 212 -31.15 -4.87 -1.75
C LEU A 212 -31.88 -6.24 -1.77
N PHE A 213 -31.20 -7.30 -1.35
CA PHE A 213 -31.85 -8.53 -0.89
C PHE A 213 -31.84 -8.56 0.65
N ALA A 214 -33.02 -8.67 1.26
CA ALA A 214 -33.16 -8.75 2.70
C ALA A 214 -33.05 -10.21 3.18
N ALA A 215 -32.06 -10.50 4.02
CA ALA A 215 -31.94 -11.80 4.67
C ALA A 215 -32.89 -11.88 5.87
N ALA A 216 -33.84 -12.82 5.84
CA ALA A 216 -34.71 -13.11 6.97
C ALA A 216 -34.00 -14.02 7.99
N MET A 217 -34.21 -13.78 9.29
CA MET A 217 -33.60 -14.60 10.34
C MET A 217 -34.32 -15.93 10.52
N ALA A 218 -33.55 -16.99 10.78
CA ALA A 218 -34.04 -18.31 11.16
C ALA A 218 -33.45 -18.76 12.51
N PRO A 219 -34.19 -19.51 13.34
CA PRO A 219 -33.75 -19.96 14.67
C PRO A 219 -32.73 -21.12 14.59
N PRO A 220 -31.95 -21.39 15.66
CA PRO A 220 -30.89 -22.39 15.65
C PRO A 220 -31.43 -23.83 15.52
N ALA A 221 -30.87 -24.59 14.58
CA ALA A 221 -31.15 -26.01 14.40
C ALA A 221 -30.29 -26.89 15.33
N VAL A 222 -30.86 -28.00 15.80
CA VAL A 222 -30.23 -28.90 16.78
C VAL A 222 -29.12 -29.75 16.16
N VAL A 223 -27.99 -29.87 16.85
CA VAL A 223 -26.89 -30.78 16.49
C VAL A 223 -27.40 -32.22 16.43
N ARG A 224 -27.28 -32.85 15.25
CA ARG A 224 -27.75 -34.23 15.04
C ARG A 224 -26.61 -35.12 14.56
N VAL A 225 -26.19 -36.04 15.41
CA VAL A 225 -25.07 -36.96 15.13
C VAL A 225 -25.55 -38.13 14.26
N TYR A 226 -24.93 -38.27 13.08
CA TYR A 226 -24.87 -39.52 12.31
C TYR A 226 -23.40 -39.68 11.86
N SER A 227 -22.68 -40.69 12.33
CA SER A 227 -22.77 -42.12 11.96
C SER A 227 -22.04 -42.42 10.66
N THR A 228 -21.00 -43.24 10.74
CA THR A 228 -20.00 -43.46 9.69
C THR A 228 -20.45 -44.50 8.67
N THR A 229 -20.48 -44.13 7.39
CA THR A 229 -20.52 -45.06 6.25
C THR A 229 -19.26 -44.91 5.41
N THR A 230 -18.56 -46.03 5.18
CA THR A 230 -17.31 -46.10 4.40
C THR A 230 -17.53 -45.81 2.91
N PRO A 231 -16.58 -45.15 2.21
CA PRO A 231 -16.64 -44.98 0.76
C PRO A 231 -16.40 -46.31 0.02
N PRO A 232 -16.88 -46.43 -1.24
CA PRO A 232 -16.57 -47.57 -2.11
C PRO A 232 -15.10 -47.57 -2.57
N PRO A 233 -14.55 -48.73 -3.00
CA PRO A 233 -13.18 -48.82 -3.49
C PRO A 233 -12.97 -48.02 -4.80
N PRO A 234 -11.74 -47.53 -5.06
CA PRO A 234 -11.45 -46.72 -6.24
C PRO A 234 -11.53 -47.55 -7.54
N ALA A 235 -11.95 -46.89 -8.62
CA ALA A 235 -11.87 -47.43 -9.97
C ALA A 235 -10.41 -47.55 -10.44
N SER A 236 -10.18 -48.38 -11.46
CA SER A 236 -8.87 -48.58 -12.08
C SER A 236 -8.27 -47.26 -12.60
N PRO A 237 -6.96 -47.01 -12.44
CA PRO A 237 -6.33 -45.79 -12.90
C PRO A 237 -6.36 -45.71 -14.43
N SER A 238 -7.04 -44.68 -14.95
CA SER A 238 -6.65 -44.11 -16.24
C SER A 238 -5.30 -43.40 -16.05
N GLU A 239 -4.47 -43.37 -17.10
CA GLU A 239 -3.25 -42.54 -17.11
C GLU A 239 -3.65 -41.06 -17.15
N VAL A 240 -3.82 -40.47 -15.96
CA VAL A 240 -3.99 -39.02 -15.82
C VAL A 240 -2.65 -38.38 -16.16
N SER A 241 -2.55 -37.81 -17.37
CA SER A 241 -1.35 -37.09 -17.80
C SER A 241 -1.06 -35.96 -16.81
N VAL A 242 0.13 -36.01 -16.20
CA VAL A 242 0.56 -34.99 -15.24
C VAL A 242 0.64 -33.65 -15.98
N LYS A 243 -0.13 -32.68 -15.47
CA LYS A 243 -0.19 -31.33 -16.02
C LYS A 243 1.16 -30.64 -15.92
N LYS A 244 1.48 -29.78 -16.88
CA LYS A 244 2.75 -29.05 -16.93
C LYS A 244 2.52 -27.54 -16.87
N VAL A 245 3.23 -26.89 -15.96
CA VAL A 245 3.17 -25.44 -15.73
C VAL A 245 4.51 -24.81 -16.10
N GLY A 246 4.48 -23.84 -16.99
CA GLY A 246 5.65 -23.07 -17.40
C GLY A 246 5.97 -21.92 -16.46
N THR A 247 7.25 -21.66 -16.26
CA THR A 247 7.78 -20.37 -15.81
C THR A 247 9.19 -20.18 -16.37
N HIS A 248 9.87 -19.08 -16.08
CA HIS A 248 11.18 -18.82 -16.64
C HIS A 248 12.33 -19.60 -15.96
N ASN A 249 13.41 -19.83 -16.71
CA ASN A 249 14.72 -20.26 -16.18
C ASN A 249 15.59 -19.04 -15.79
N GLY A 250 16.87 -19.24 -15.48
CA GLY A 250 17.75 -18.19 -14.96
C GLY A 250 17.49 -17.92 -13.48
N SER A 251 18.02 -16.79 -12.99
CA SER A 251 17.70 -16.26 -11.68
C SER A 251 16.18 -16.16 -11.48
N PHE A 252 15.73 -16.50 -10.27
CA PHE A 252 14.33 -16.57 -9.87
C PHE A 252 13.99 -15.59 -8.73
N HIS A 253 12.72 -15.22 -8.70
CA HIS A 253 12.13 -14.29 -7.75
C HIS A 253 11.26 -15.04 -6.73
N CYS A 254 10.27 -14.37 -6.16
CA CYS A 254 9.46 -14.91 -5.06
C CYS A 254 8.03 -15.20 -5.49
N ASP A 255 7.57 -14.53 -6.53
CA ASP A 255 6.20 -14.55 -6.99
C ASP A 255 5.98 -15.71 -7.98
N GLU A 256 6.91 -15.99 -8.89
CA GLU A 256 6.82 -17.13 -9.79
C GLU A 256 7.06 -18.45 -9.02
N ALA A 257 7.96 -18.45 -8.04
CA ALA A 257 8.17 -19.54 -7.08
C ALA A 257 6.93 -19.79 -6.20
N LEU A 258 6.26 -18.74 -5.73
CA LEU A 258 5.01 -18.84 -4.96
C LEU A 258 3.82 -19.23 -5.83
N GLY A 259 3.70 -18.66 -7.03
CA GLY A 259 2.67 -18.94 -8.01
C GLY A 259 2.72 -20.39 -8.48
N CYS A 260 3.91 -20.88 -8.83
CA CYS A 260 4.14 -22.29 -9.16
C CYS A 260 3.81 -23.23 -7.98
N PHE A 261 3.96 -22.79 -6.73
CA PHE A 261 3.50 -23.57 -5.57
C PHE A 261 1.97 -23.53 -5.42
N MET A 262 1.35 -22.35 -5.48
CA MET A 262 -0.08 -22.16 -5.26
C MET A 262 -0.92 -22.84 -6.35
N ILE A 263 -0.54 -22.72 -7.63
CA ILE A 263 -1.30 -23.32 -8.73
C ILE A 263 -1.33 -24.86 -8.60
N ARG A 264 -0.27 -25.49 -8.06
CA ARG A 264 -0.21 -26.94 -7.77
C ARG A 264 -1.16 -27.39 -6.64
N LEU A 265 -1.77 -26.46 -5.90
CA LEU A 265 -2.82 -26.74 -4.92
C LEU A 265 -4.23 -26.70 -5.53
N SER A 266 -4.40 -26.14 -6.73
CA SER A 266 -5.67 -26.13 -7.46
C SER A 266 -6.10 -27.54 -7.88
N HIS A 267 -7.39 -27.74 -8.20
CA HIS A 267 -7.86 -29.00 -8.78
C HIS A 267 -7.33 -29.20 -10.21
N LYS A 268 -7.27 -28.12 -11.00
CA LYS A 268 -6.91 -28.15 -12.42
C LYS A 268 -5.44 -28.51 -12.66
N PHE A 269 -4.55 -28.11 -11.74
CA PHE A 269 -3.10 -28.33 -11.82
C PHE A 269 -2.55 -29.10 -10.60
N SER A 270 -3.39 -29.89 -9.92
CA SER A 270 -3.04 -30.62 -8.70
C SER A 270 -1.73 -31.42 -8.84
N GLY A 271 -0.67 -30.98 -8.16
CA GLY A 271 0.64 -31.63 -8.17
C GLY A 271 1.50 -31.44 -9.42
N ALA A 272 1.03 -30.67 -10.42
CA ALA A 272 1.64 -30.48 -11.75
C ALA A 272 3.17 -30.32 -11.79
N ASP A 273 3.81 -30.78 -12.87
CA ASP A 273 5.24 -30.61 -13.10
C ASP A 273 5.57 -29.16 -13.50
N ILE A 274 6.68 -28.63 -12.99
CA ILE A 274 7.16 -27.29 -13.34
C ILE A 274 8.24 -27.38 -14.43
N VAL A 275 8.06 -26.63 -15.52
CA VAL A 275 8.99 -26.54 -16.65
C VAL A 275 9.56 -25.12 -16.70
N ARG A 276 10.88 -24.99 -16.54
CA ARG A 276 11.55 -23.68 -16.49
C ARG A 276 12.25 -23.38 -17.81
N THR A 277 11.72 -22.43 -18.60
CA THR A 277 12.21 -22.07 -19.94
C THR A 277 11.70 -20.69 -20.39
N ARG A 278 12.37 -20.09 -21.38
CA ARG A 278 11.87 -18.91 -22.13
C ARG A 278 11.56 -19.21 -23.60
N ASP A 279 11.64 -20.47 -24.07
CA ASP A 279 11.32 -20.82 -25.47
C ASP A 279 9.79 -20.72 -25.71
N PRO A 280 9.31 -19.79 -26.57
CA PRO A 280 7.88 -19.63 -26.84
C PRO A 280 7.21 -20.86 -27.43
N LYS A 281 7.95 -21.76 -28.08
CA LYS A 281 7.41 -23.03 -28.61
C LYS A 281 7.02 -23.96 -27.48
N ILE A 282 7.95 -24.19 -26.54
CA ILE A 282 7.71 -25.02 -25.36
C ILE A 282 6.57 -24.40 -24.53
N LEU A 283 6.62 -23.09 -24.26
CA LEU A 283 5.57 -22.38 -23.51
C LEU A 283 4.19 -22.40 -24.19
N GLY A 284 4.14 -22.60 -25.51
CA GLY A 284 2.91 -22.81 -26.28
C GLY A 284 2.27 -24.19 -26.07
N GLU A 285 3.05 -25.20 -25.64
CA GLU A 285 2.62 -26.58 -25.43
C GLU A 285 2.23 -26.89 -23.97
N LEU A 286 2.54 -26.00 -23.01
CA LEU A 286 2.26 -26.21 -21.59
C LEU A 286 0.81 -25.84 -21.21
N ASP A 287 0.27 -26.53 -20.22
CA ASP A 287 -1.13 -26.36 -19.80
C ASP A 287 -1.37 -24.96 -19.19
N ALA A 288 -0.43 -24.46 -18.39
CA ALA A 288 -0.42 -23.09 -17.87
C ALA A 288 0.99 -22.49 -17.99
N VAL A 289 1.10 -21.15 -17.96
CA VAL A 289 2.39 -20.45 -17.89
C VAL A 289 2.28 -19.22 -16.98
N LEU A 290 3.26 -19.05 -16.10
CA LEU A 290 3.37 -17.99 -15.11
C LEU A 290 4.68 -17.22 -15.35
N ASP A 291 4.64 -15.90 -15.23
CA ASP A 291 5.83 -15.03 -15.27
C ASP A 291 6.70 -15.09 -16.55
N VAL A 292 6.14 -15.61 -17.64
CA VAL A 292 6.84 -15.63 -18.92
C VAL A 292 5.86 -15.72 -20.10
N GLY A 293 6.23 -15.05 -21.20
CA GLY A 293 5.49 -15.08 -22.47
C GLY A 293 4.81 -13.76 -22.84
N GLY A 294 4.73 -12.79 -21.93
CA GLY A 294 4.17 -11.45 -22.14
C GLY A 294 2.65 -11.44 -22.28
N VAL A 295 1.94 -12.37 -21.63
CA VAL A 295 0.49 -12.54 -21.76
C VAL A 295 -0.17 -12.82 -20.40
N TYR A 296 -1.14 -11.98 -20.05
CA TYR A 296 -2.21 -12.32 -19.10
C TYR A 296 -3.46 -12.73 -19.89
N ASP A 297 -3.86 -13.97 -19.75
CA ASP A 297 -5.06 -14.58 -20.36
C ASP A 297 -5.54 -15.72 -19.44
N PRO A 298 -6.50 -15.46 -18.53
CA PRO A 298 -6.93 -16.44 -17.55
C PRO A 298 -7.76 -17.59 -18.15
N ASP A 299 -8.40 -17.38 -19.31
CA ASP A 299 -9.11 -18.43 -20.04
C ASP A 299 -8.15 -19.46 -20.66
N ARG A 300 -6.88 -19.05 -20.87
CA ARG A 300 -5.78 -19.89 -21.36
C ARG A 300 -4.69 -20.15 -20.31
N ASP A 301 -4.98 -19.89 -19.04
CA ASP A 301 -4.05 -20.08 -17.91
C ASP A 301 -2.66 -19.43 -18.11
N ARG A 302 -2.65 -18.22 -18.68
CA ARG A 302 -1.44 -17.41 -18.86
C ARG A 302 -1.46 -16.28 -17.84
N TYR A 303 -0.44 -16.25 -16.98
CA TYR A 303 -0.36 -15.41 -15.80
C TYR A 303 1.02 -14.72 -15.76
N ASP A 304 1.32 -13.91 -16.78
CA ASP A 304 2.47 -13.00 -16.81
C ASP A 304 2.00 -11.55 -16.57
N HIS A 305 2.87 -10.73 -15.99
CA HIS A 305 2.65 -9.32 -15.64
C HIS A 305 3.59 -8.35 -16.39
N HIS A 306 4.61 -8.87 -17.09
CA HIS A 306 5.69 -8.09 -17.72
C HIS A 306 5.25 -7.23 -18.93
N GLN A 307 4.08 -7.50 -19.52
CA GLN A 307 3.63 -6.81 -20.73
C GLN A 307 3.37 -5.31 -20.54
N LYS A 308 3.75 -4.51 -21.55
CA LYS A 308 3.61 -3.05 -21.55
C LYS A 308 2.14 -2.63 -21.39
N GLY A 309 1.86 -1.82 -20.38
CA GLY A 309 0.49 -1.37 -20.07
C GLY A 309 -0.34 -2.38 -19.26
N PHE A 310 0.30 -3.37 -18.63
CA PHE A 310 -0.36 -4.19 -17.63
C PHE A 310 -0.62 -3.40 -16.34
N GLU A 311 -1.90 -3.18 -16.02
CA GLU A 311 -2.36 -2.41 -14.85
C GLU A 311 -3.39 -3.20 -14.02
N GLU A 312 -3.37 -4.54 -14.10
CA GLU A 312 -4.32 -5.40 -13.36
C GLU A 312 -3.99 -5.38 -11.87
N VAL A 313 -5.02 -5.11 -11.06
CA VAL A 313 -4.98 -5.10 -9.59
C VAL A 313 -5.86 -6.21 -9.02
N PHE A 314 -5.70 -6.55 -7.74
CA PHE A 314 -6.55 -7.54 -7.08
C PHE A 314 -8.05 -7.15 -7.07
N GLY A 315 -8.34 -5.84 -7.11
CA GLY A 315 -9.68 -5.29 -6.90
C GLY A 315 -9.98 -5.11 -5.42
N HIS A 316 -11.25 -5.14 -5.02
CA HIS A 316 -11.68 -5.08 -3.61
C HIS A 316 -11.16 -3.88 -2.78
N GLY A 317 -10.68 -2.81 -3.43
CA GLY A 317 -10.09 -1.62 -2.79
C GLY A 317 -8.56 -1.63 -2.70
N PHE A 318 -7.90 -2.70 -3.17
CA PHE A 318 -6.45 -2.77 -3.33
C PHE A 318 -6.05 -2.24 -4.72
N ASN A 319 -5.08 -1.33 -4.74
CA ASN A 319 -4.57 -0.68 -5.96
C ASN A 319 -3.16 -1.15 -6.34
N THR A 320 -2.59 -2.09 -5.58
CA THR A 320 -1.29 -2.71 -5.87
C THR A 320 -1.41 -3.56 -7.13
N LYS A 321 -0.57 -3.25 -8.13
CA LYS A 321 -0.42 -4.02 -9.37
C LYS A 321 0.05 -5.44 -9.05
N LEU A 322 -0.52 -6.44 -9.73
CA LEU A 322 -0.24 -7.85 -9.44
C LEU A 322 1.09 -8.32 -10.06
N SER A 323 1.76 -9.20 -9.32
CA SER A 323 2.80 -10.11 -9.80
C SER A 323 2.18 -11.40 -10.38
N SER A 324 3.00 -12.32 -10.87
CA SER A 324 2.52 -13.63 -11.32
C SER A 324 1.98 -14.47 -10.15
N ALA A 325 2.47 -14.30 -8.92
CA ALA A 325 1.81 -14.83 -7.71
C ALA A 325 0.42 -14.23 -7.48
N GLY A 326 0.30 -12.90 -7.59
CA GLY A 326 -0.97 -12.19 -7.38
C GLY A 326 -2.04 -12.61 -8.37
N LEU A 327 -1.67 -12.82 -9.63
CA LEU A 327 -2.52 -13.38 -10.67
C LEU A 327 -3.02 -14.79 -10.33
N VAL A 328 -2.11 -15.72 -10.00
CA VAL A 328 -2.47 -17.08 -9.57
C VAL A 328 -3.37 -17.05 -8.34
N TYR A 329 -3.09 -16.17 -7.37
CA TYR A 329 -3.92 -16.02 -6.19
C TYR A 329 -5.30 -15.45 -6.49
N LYS A 330 -5.41 -14.47 -7.41
CA LYS A 330 -6.70 -13.88 -7.83
C LYS A 330 -7.67 -14.94 -8.40
N HIS A 331 -7.15 -15.90 -9.17
CA HIS A 331 -7.95 -16.93 -9.83
C HIS A 331 -8.14 -18.21 -9.00
N PHE A 332 -7.10 -18.71 -8.32
CA PHE A 332 -7.15 -19.99 -7.57
C PHE A 332 -7.23 -19.83 -6.05
N GLY A 333 -6.99 -18.64 -5.50
CA GLY A 333 -6.89 -18.40 -4.05
C GLY A 333 -8.14 -18.79 -3.27
N LYS A 334 -9.34 -18.51 -3.80
CA LYS A 334 -10.62 -18.94 -3.17
C LYS A 334 -10.74 -20.46 -3.10
N GLU A 335 -10.36 -21.17 -4.15
CA GLU A 335 -10.36 -22.63 -4.21
C GLU A 335 -9.43 -23.24 -3.16
N ILE A 336 -8.22 -22.67 -3.02
CA ILE A 336 -7.20 -23.10 -2.05
C ILE A 336 -7.69 -22.84 -0.60
N ILE A 337 -8.35 -21.72 -0.36
CA ILE A 337 -8.92 -21.37 0.96
C ILE A 337 -10.11 -22.28 1.31
N ALA A 338 -11.02 -22.51 0.36
CA ALA A 338 -12.18 -23.38 0.51
C ALA A 338 -11.77 -24.82 0.89
N LYS A 339 -10.71 -25.33 0.25
CA LYS A 339 -10.06 -26.61 0.61
C LYS A 339 -9.50 -26.64 2.04
N GLU A 340 -8.78 -25.61 2.46
CA GLU A 340 -8.19 -25.56 3.82
C GLU A 340 -9.25 -25.37 4.92
N LEU A 341 -10.40 -24.77 4.59
CA LEU A 341 -11.57 -24.68 5.47
C LEU A 341 -12.50 -25.92 5.42
N ASN A 342 -12.41 -26.74 4.36
CA ASN A 342 -13.38 -27.80 4.03
C ASN A 342 -14.82 -27.26 3.90
N VAL A 343 -15.00 -26.22 3.07
CA VAL A 343 -16.29 -25.60 2.70
C VAL A 343 -16.32 -25.27 1.20
N GLU A 344 -17.48 -24.85 0.69
CA GLU A 344 -17.63 -24.37 -0.69
C GLU A 344 -17.02 -22.97 -0.92
N GLN A 345 -16.66 -22.64 -2.17
CA GLN A 345 -15.96 -21.39 -2.52
C GLN A 345 -16.78 -20.11 -2.32
N ASP A 346 -18.12 -20.22 -2.24
CA ASP A 346 -19.04 -19.11 -2.00
C ASP A 346 -19.29 -18.84 -0.51
N HIS A 347 -18.80 -19.70 0.38
CA HIS A 347 -18.92 -19.52 1.83
C HIS A 347 -18.32 -18.18 2.28
N PRO A 348 -18.99 -17.37 3.12
CA PRO A 348 -18.57 -16.00 3.42
C PRO A 348 -17.17 -15.90 4.04
N ASP A 349 -16.76 -16.92 4.80
CA ASP A 349 -15.41 -16.98 5.39
C ASP A 349 -14.31 -17.19 4.34
N VAL A 350 -14.61 -17.84 3.20
CA VAL A 350 -13.65 -17.95 2.08
C VAL A 350 -13.33 -16.56 1.54
N LEU A 351 -14.36 -15.72 1.33
CA LEU A 351 -14.16 -14.33 0.93
C LEU A 351 -13.42 -13.53 2.01
N ARG A 352 -13.76 -13.70 3.30
CA ARG A 352 -13.09 -12.93 4.36
C ARG A 352 -11.61 -13.31 4.50
N LEU A 353 -11.27 -14.60 4.39
CA LEU A 353 -9.88 -15.06 4.34
C LEU A 353 -9.16 -14.64 3.06
N PHE A 354 -9.84 -14.61 1.91
CA PHE A 354 -9.27 -14.18 0.63
C PHE A 354 -8.77 -12.73 0.69
N LEU A 355 -9.57 -11.83 1.28
CA LEU A 355 -9.15 -10.44 1.49
C LEU A 355 -8.09 -10.31 2.60
N ALA A 356 -8.20 -11.09 3.67
CA ALA A 356 -7.26 -11.02 4.79
C ALA A 356 -5.86 -11.56 4.44
N VAL A 357 -5.78 -12.69 3.73
CA VAL A 357 -4.51 -13.30 3.29
C VAL A 357 -3.88 -12.50 2.15
N TYR A 358 -4.68 -11.85 1.28
CA TYR A 358 -4.12 -10.89 0.33
C TYR A 358 -3.40 -9.74 1.04
N LYS A 359 -4.13 -9.01 1.90
CA LYS A 359 -3.65 -7.84 2.67
C LYS A 359 -2.48 -8.10 3.61
N SER A 360 -2.38 -9.31 4.16
CA SER A 360 -1.35 -9.66 5.16
C SER A 360 -0.15 -10.41 4.60
N PHE A 361 -0.21 -10.86 3.34
CA PHE A 361 0.83 -11.72 2.75
C PHE A 361 1.04 -11.44 1.25
N MET A 362 0.03 -11.61 0.40
CA MET A 362 0.21 -11.55 -1.07
C MET A 362 0.61 -10.16 -1.56
N GLU A 363 -0.04 -9.10 -1.06
CA GLU A 363 0.18 -7.73 -1.53
C GLU A 363 1.64 -7.25 -1.35
N ALA A 364 2.34 -7.80 -0.34
CA ALA A 364 3.76 -7.52 -0.11
C ALA A 364 4.71 -8.28 -1.06
N ILE A 365 4.24 -9.35 -1.72
CA ILE A 365 4.93 -10.01 -2.82
C ILE A 365 4.70 -9.21 -4.10
N ASP A 366 3.43 -8.93 -4.42
CA ASP A 366 2.99 -8.14 -5.57
C ASP A 366 3.70 -6.78 -5.67
N ALA A 367 3.77 -6.05 -4.54
CA ALA A 367 4.43 -4.75 -4.48
C ALA A 367 5.96 -4.84 -4.64
N VAL A 368 6.63 -5.81 -3.99
CA VAL A 368 8.10 -5.94 -4.06
C VAL A 368 8.56 -6.30 -5.46
N ASP A 369 7.82 -7.19 -6.12
CA ASP A 369 8.09 -7.66 -7.47
C ASP A 369 7.88 -6.55 -8.53
N ASN A 370 6.74 -5.86 -8.49
CA ASN A 370 6.46 -4.71 -9.37
C ASN A 370 7.28 -3.44 -9.02
N GLY A 371 8.27 -3.52 -8.11
CA GLY A 371 9.15 -2.41 -7.74
C GLY A 371 8.47 -1.27 -6.96
N ILE A 372 7.30 -1.53 -6.37
CA ILE A 372 6.46 -0.54 -5.68
C ILE A 372 7.03 -0.25 -4.29
N ASN A 373 7.32 1.03 -4.02
CA ASN A 373 7.76 1.50 -2.71
C ASN A 373 6.62 1.38 -1.67
N ARG A 374 6.97 1.02 -0.43
CA ARG A 374 6.00 0.92 0.68
C ARG A 374 5.35 2.25 1.07
N TYR A 375 6.02 3.36 0.75
CA TYR A 375 5.57 4.72 1.04
C TYR A 375 5.96 5.64 -0.11
N ASP A 376 5.08 6.56 -0.49
CA ASP A 376 5.37 7.60 -1.47
C ASP A 376 6.29 8.68 -0.86
N THR A 377 7.60 8.46 -0.92
CA THR A 377 8.59 9.39 -0.36
C THR A 377 9.98 9.24 -0.99
N ASP A 378 10.63 10.37 -1.26
CA ASP A 378 12.03 10.44 -1.70
C ASP A 378 13.04 10.22 -0.56
N GLN A 379 12.57 10.04 0.68
CA GLN A 379 13.43 9.87 1.85
C GLN A 379 13.98 8.43 1.94
N PRO A 380 15.29 8.23 2.11
CA PRO A 380 15.87 6.89 2.22
C PRO A 380 15.34 6.17 3.47
N PRO A 381 15.18 4.83 3.42
CA PRO A 381 14.68 4.07 4.56
C PRO A 381 15.66 4.15 5.74
N ARG A 382 15.12 4.40 6.94
CA ARG A 382 15.92 4.55 8.18
C ARG A 382 16.76 3.31 8.54
N TYR A 383 16.42 2.15 7.99
CA TYR A 383 17.16 0.91 8.05
C TYR A 383 16.78 0.02 6.87
N VAL A 384 17.71 -0.81 6.40
CA VAL A 384 17.46 -1.84 5.38
C VAL A 384 16.97 -3.12 6.07
N ASN A 385 15.98 -3.81 5.49
CA ASN A 385 15.43 -5.05 6.04
C ASN A 385 15.40 -6.16 4.98
N ASN A 386 16.42 -7.03 4.98
CA ASN A 386 16.55 -8.15 4.04
C ASN A 386 16.05 -9.50 4.62
N THR A 387 15.06 -9.43 5.53
CA THR A 387 14.47 -10.61 6.19
C THR A 387 13.11 -11.03 5.61
N HIS A 388 12.52 -10.26 4.69
CA HIS A 388 11.26 -10.62 4.05
C HIS A 388 11.40 -11.85 3.16
N LEU A 389 10.27 -12.48 2.82
CA LEU A 389 10.22 -13.73 2.06
C LEU A 389 10.96 -13.60 0.71
N SER A 390 10.74 -12.52 -0.03
CA SER A 390 11.42 -12.26 -1.31
C SER A 390 12.95 -12.16 -1.18
N SER A 391 13.50 -11.55 -0.12
CA SER A 391 14.96 -11.61 0.12
C SER A 391 15.44 -13.02 0.47
N ARG A 392 14.61 -13.82 1.13
CA ARG A 392 14.96 -15.19 1.56
C ARG A 392 14.89 -16.18 0.41
N VAL A 393 13.94 -16.02 -0.50
CA VAL A 393 13.89 -16.76 -1.77
C VAL A 393 15.03 -16.31 -2.68
N GLY A 394 15.27 -15.00 -2.83
CA GLY A 394 16.38 -14.48 -3.62
C GLY A 394 17.76 -15.04 -3.22
N ARG A 395 17.95 -15.35 -1.93
CA ARG A 395 19.16 -16.01 -1.38
C ARG A 395 19.28 -17.51 -1.67
N LEU A 396 18.33 -18.12 -2.36
CA LEU A 396 18.42 -19.49 -2.87
C LEU A 396 18.90 -19.56 -4.32
N ASN A 397 18.96 -18.44 -5.04
CA ASN A 397 19.62 -18.38 -6.34
C ASN A 397 21.08 -18.84 -6.26
N LEU A 398 21.61 -19.33 -7.39
CA LEU A 398 23.02 -19.65 -7.50
C LEU A 398 23.86 -18.38 -7.29
N ASP A 399 24.91 -18.48 -6.48
CA ASP A 399 25.87 -17.38 -6.32
C ASP A 399 26.70 -17.25 -7.61
N TRP A 400 27.08 -16.03 -7.99
CA TRP A 400 27.92 -15.78 -9.16
C TRP A 400 29.34 -16.36 -9.04
N VAL A 401 29.79 -16.69 -7.82
CA VAL A 401 31.05 -17.41 -7.57
C VAL A 401 30.91 -18.94 -7.62
N ASP A 402 29.69 -19.48 -7.73
CA ASP A 402 29.49 -20.92 -7.76
C ASP A 402 30.00 -21.50 -9.10
N PRO A 403 30.93 -22.49 -9.09
CA PRO A 403 31.50 -23.06 -10.31
C PRO A 403 30.49 -23.88 -11.12
N ASP A 404 29.34 -24.24 -10.56
CA ASP A 404 28.27 -24.97 -11.24
C ASP A 404 27.03 -24.07 -11.37
N GLN A 405 26.86 -23.57 -12.60
CA GLN A 405 25.74 -22.75 -13.07
C GLN A 405 24.79 -23.58 -13.98
N SER A 406 24.67 -24.89 -13.75
CA SER A 406 23.82 -25.77 -14.55
C SER A 406 22.33 -25.50 -14.34
N GLN A 407 21.52 -25.75 -15.38
CA GLN A 407 20.07 -25.60 -15.31
C GLN A 407 19.45 -26.62 -14.33
N GLU A 408 20.07 -27.79 -14.20
CA GLU A 408 19.73 -28.82 -13.23
C GLU A 408 19.80 -28.28 -11.80
N LYS A 409 20.94 -27.68 -11.42
CA LYS A 409 21.16 -27.11 -10.08
C LYS A 409 20.33 -25.85 -9.83
N GLU A 410 20.13 -25.02 -10.86
CA GLU A 410 19.20 -23.88 -10.83
C GLU A 410 17.75 -24.35 -10.55
N ASN A 411 17.33 -25.47 -11.13
CA ASN A 411 16.01 -26.07 -10.90
C ASN A 411 15.89 -26.71 -9.51
N GLU A 412 16.94 -27.35 -8.98
CA GLU A 412 16.95 -27.82 -7.58
C GLU A 412 16.79 -26.65 -6.59
N ALA A 413 17.54 -25.56 -6.82
CA ALA A 413 17.41 -24.31 -6.08
C ALA A 413 15.98 -23.72 -6.17
N PHE A 414 15.35 -23.76 -7.34
CA PHE A 414 13.96 -23.33 -7.51
C PHE A 414 12.96 -24.21 -6.74
N GLN A 415 13.16 -25.52 -6.65
CA GLN A 415 12.29 -26.37 -5.82
C GLN A 415 12.40 -26.02 -4.33
N LEU A 416 13.59 -25.64 -3.85
CA LEU A 416 13.79 -25.11 -2.50
C LEU A 416 13.07 -23.76 -2.30
N ALA A 417 13.07 -22.88 -3.31
CA ALA A 417 12.34 -21.62 -3.32
C ALA A 417 10.82 -21.80 -3.25
N MET A 418 10.26 -22.68 -4.10
CA MET A 418 8.84 -23.07 -4.05
C MET A 418 8.46 -23.62 -2.67
N ALA A 419 9.27 -24.52 -2.11
CA ALA A 419 9.01 -25.12 -0.80
C ALA A 419 9.09 -24.08 0.35
N LEU A 420 10.00 -23.12 0.26
CA LEU A 420 10.14 -22.00 1.20
C LEU A 420 8.91 -21.08 1.15
N ALA A 421 8.57 -20.56 -0.03
CA ALA A 421 7.48 -19.61 -0.20
C ALA A 421 6.11 -20.25 0.09
N GLY A 422 5.88 -21.46 -0.44
CA GLY A 422 4.65 -22.22 -0.24
C GLY A 422 4.40 -22.63 1.20
N LYS A 423 5.45 -22.98 1.96
CA LYS A 423 5.34 -23.24 3.40
C LYS A 423 4.89 -21.99 4.16
N GLU A 424 5.44 -20.82 3.84
CA GLU A 424 5.11 -19.58 4.54
C GLU A 424 3.70 -19.09 4.19
N PHE A 425 3.29 -19.22 2.93
CA PHE A 425 1.91 -19.01 2.48
C PHE A 425 0.93 -19.91 3.25
N LEU A 426 1.17 -21.22 3.30
CA LEU A 426 0.31 -22.15 4.05
C LEU A 426 0.31 -21.90 5.55
N GLN A 427 1.41 -21.41 6.13
CA GLN A 427 1.45 -20.97 7.53
C GLN A 427 0.60 -19.71 7.75
N SER A 428 0.68 -18.71 6.86
CA SER A 428 -0.17 -17.51 6.92
C SER A 428 -1.64 -17.85 6.76
N LEU A 429 -2.01 -18.64 5.75
CA LEU A 429 -3.38 -19.11 5.54
C LEU A 429 -3.93 -19.88 6.75
N ARG A 430 -3.16 -20.82 7.30
CA ARG A 430 -3.58 -21.61 8.47
C ARG A 430 -3.70 -20.79 9.74
N PHE A 431 -2.83 -19.79 9.95
CA PHE A 431 -3.00 -18.82 11.02
C PHE A 431 -4.31 -18.04 10.85
N HIS A 432 -4.58 -17.54 9.64
CA HIS A 432 -5.78 -16.76 9.39
C HIS A 432 -7.06 -17.58 9.56
N ALA A 433 -7.12 -18.80 9.00
CA ALA A 433 -8.26 -19.70 9.10
C ALA A 433 -8.51 -20.21 10.53
N ARG A 434 -7.45 -20.61 11.26
CA ARG A 434 -7.57 -21.37 12.53
C ARG A 434 -7.41 -20.52 13.80
N SER A 435 -6.93 -19.28 13.69
CA SER A 435 -6.67 -18.40 14.85
C SER A 435 -7.23 -16.98 14.69
N TRP A 436 -7.02 -16.33 13.55
CA TRP A 436 -7.55 -14.98 13.32
C TRP A 436 -9.07 -15.00 13.12
N LEU A 437 -9.58 -15.75 12.15
CA LEU A 437 -11.01 -15.76 11.81
C LEU A 437 -11.94 -16.07 13.02
N PRO A 438 -11.68 -17.12 13.84
CA PRO A 438 -12.48 -17.37 15.06
C PRO A 438 -12.39 -16.26 16.11
N ALA A 439 -11.30 -15.49 16.14
CA ALA A 439 -11.14 -14.39 17.09
C ALA A 439 -12.13 -13.23 16.85
N ARG A 440 -12.67 -13.09 15.63
CA ARG A 440 -13.59 -12.00 15.29
C ARG A 440 -14.81 -11.95 16.20
N SER A 441 -15.45 -13.10 16.45
CA SER A 441 -16.65 -13.19 17.29
C SER A 441 -16.35 -12.84 18.75
N ILE A 442 -15.17 -13.23 19.25
CA ILE A 442 -14.69 -12.89 20.59
C ILE A 442 -14.51 -11.37 20.72
N VAL A 443 -13.83 -10.72 19.77
CA VAL A 443 -13.63 -9.25 19.80
C VAL A 443 -14.98 -8.51 19.67
N MET A 444 -15.89 -8.98 18.81
CA MET A 444 -17.22 -8.40 18.66
C MET A 444 -18.03 -8.46 19.95
N GLN A 445 -18.05 -9.61 20.63
CA GLN A 445 -18.69 -9.74 21.95
C GLN A 445 -18.03 -8.83 23.00
N CYS A 446 -16.70 -8.72 23.02
CA CYS A 446 -15.99 -7.85 23.96
C CYS A 446 -16.29 -6.35 23.70
N LEU A 447 -16.48 -5.95 22.44
CA LEU A 447 -16.94 -4.60 22.06
C LEU A 447 -18.38 -4.31 22.47
N GLU A 448 -19.28 -5.29 22.37
CA GLU A 448 -20.67 -5.17 22.86
C GLU A 448 -20.73 -5.09 24.39
N GLU A 449 -19.86 -5.84 25.07
CA GLU A 449 -19.79 -5.88 26.53
C GLU A 449 -18.97 -4.74 27.16
N ARG A 450 -18.30 -3.88 26.38
CA ARG A 450 -17.39 -2.83 26.88
C ARG A 450 -17.97 -1.95 27.99
N PHE A 451 -19.24 -1.58 27.91
CA PHE A 451 -19.93 -0.77 28.94
C PHE A 451 -20.16 -1.51 30.27
N LYS A 452 -20.01 -2.84 30.30
CA LYS A 452 -19.99 -3.67 31.52
C LYS A 452 -18.60 -3.67 32.17
N THR A 453 -17.54 -3.65 31.36
CA THR A 453 -16.15 -3.49 31.82
C THR A 453 -15.94 -2.08 32.39
N ASP A 454 -16.32 -1.05 31.64
CA ASP A 454 -16.22 0.34 32.07
C ASP A 454 -17.33 1.26 31.51
N PRO A 455 -17.98 2.10 32.33
CA PRO A 455 -19.01 3.02 31.88
C PRO A 455 -18.59 4.05 30.81
N SER A 456 -17.28 4.33 30.62
CA SER A 456 -16.83 5.18 29.50
C SER A 456 -17.05 4.52 28.14
N GLY A 457 -17.03 3.19 28.07
CA GLY A 457 -16.95 2.43 26.83
C GLY A 457 -15.59 2.52 26.11
N GLU A 458 -14.57 3.19 26.68
CA GLU A 458 -13.24 3.33 26.08
C GLU A 458 -12.25 2.22 26.51
N ILE A 459 -12.67 1.33 27.40
CA ILE A 459 -11.91 0.18 27.90
C ILE A 459 -12.65 -1.10 27.51
N MET A 460 -11.95 -2.03 26.87
CA MET A 460 -12.47 -3.35 26.52
C MET A 460 -11.74 -4.44 27.32
N GLU A 461 -12.49 -5.32 27.97
CA GLU A 461 -11.93 -6.57 28.50
C GLU A 461 -11.94 -7.64 27.41
N LEU A 462 -10.77 -8.21 27.11
CA LEU A 462 -10.63 -9.37 26.25
C LEU A 462 -10.46 -10.63 27.12
N LYS A 463 -11.58 -11.32 27.35
CA LYS A 463 -11.70 -12.47 28.28
C LYS A 463 -10.73 -13.61 27.97
N ASN A 464 -10.58 -13.94 26.69
CA ASN A 464 -9.67 -14.97 26.18
C ASN A 464 -8.68 -14.29 25.23
N PHE A 465 -7.36 -14.45 25.44
CA PHE A 465 -6.39 -13.79 24.57
C PHE A 465 -6.40 -14.36 23.15
N CYS A 466 -6.66 -13.51 22.16
CA CYS A 466 -6.72 -13.87 20.75
C CYS A 466 -6.15 -12.74 19.85
N PRO A 467 -5.98 -12.97 18.53
CA PRO A 467 -5.55 -11.93 17.56
C PRO A 467 -6.55 -10.76 17.40
N TRP A 468 -6.62 -9.87 18.39
CA TRP A 468 -7.69 -8.86 18.47
C TRP A 468 -7.49 -7.60 17.62
N LYS A 469 -6.23 -7.20 17.37
CA LYS A 469 -5.91 -5.84 16.89
C LYS A 469 -6.60 -5.46 15.58
N LEU A 470 -6.46 -6.26 14.52
CA LEU A 470 -7.05 -5.94 13.21
C LEU A 470 -8.59 -5.98 13.26
N HIS A 471 -9.16 -6.96 13.97
CA HIS A 471 -10.61 -7.05 14.15
C HIS A 471 -11.18 -5.84 14.89
N LEU A 472 -10.47 -5.28 15.88
CA LEU A 472 -10.91 -4.08 16.57
C LEU A 472 -11.12 -2.91 15.59
N PHE A 473 -10.12 -2.58 14.76
CA PHE A 473 -10.26 -1.50 13.77
C PHE A 473 -11.38 -1.77 12.75
N GLU A 474 -11.52 -3.02 12.27
CA GLU A 474 -12.61 -3.41 11.37
C GLU A 474 -13.99 -3.25 12.03
N LEU A 475 -14.16 -3.76 13.26
CA LEU A 475 -15.43 -3.76 13.98
C LEU A 475 -15.81 -2.36 14.47
N GLU A 476 -14.84 -1.52 14.87
CA GLU A 476 -15.10 -0.12 15.20
C GLU A 476 -15.71 0.65 14.02
N GLN A 477 -15.23 0.39 12.80
CA GLN A 477 -15.79 0.96 11.58
C GLN A 477 -17.14 0.32 11.17
N GLU A 478 -17.22 -1.02 11.16
CA GLU A 478 -18.42 -1.76 10.74
C GLU A 478 -19.61 -1.49 11.69
N MET A 479 -19.38 -1.51 13.01
CA MET A 479 -20.40 -1.31 14.04
C MET A 479 -20.59 0.17 14.45
N LYS A 480 -19.76 1.08 13.92
CA LYS A 480 -19.76 2.52 14.24
C LYS A 480 -19.59 2.77 15.75
N ILE A 481 -18.57 2.17 16.32
CA ILE A 481 -18.26 2.25 17.75
C ILE A 481 -17.80 3.66 18.10
N GLU A 482 -18.59 4.34 18.92
CA GLU A 482 -18.18 5.53 19.67
C GLU A 482 -18.51 5.33 21.16
N PRO A 483 -17.70 5.89 22.08
CA PRO A 483 -16.32 6.32 21.83
C PRO A 483 -15.42 5.12 21.44
N LEU A 484 -14.34 5.39 20.72
CA LEU A 484 -13.33 4.39 20.31
C LEU A 484 -12.57 3.79 21.51
N ILE A 485 -12.15 2.54 21.40
CA ILE A 485 -11.38 1.87 22.46
C ILE A 485 -9.97 2.49 22.56
N LYS A 486 -9.58 2.90 23.77
CA LYS A 486 -8.23 3.39 24.09
C LYS A 486 -7.36 2.31 24.76
N TYR A 487 -7.96 1.45 25.58
CA TYR A 487 -7.25 0.37 26.29
C TYR A 487 -7.96 -0.97 26.16
N VAL A 488 -7.19 -2.03 25.95
CA VAL A 488 -7.64 -3.42 26.06
C VAL A 488 -6.96 -4.07 27.27
N ILE A 489 -7.77 -4.64 28.17
CA ILE A 489 -7.28 -5.39 29.33
C ILE A 489 -7.51 -6.89 29.14
N TYR A 490 -6.55 -7.71 29.53
CA TYR A 490 -6.63 -9.18 29.40
C TYR A 490 -5.69 -9.88 30.38
N GLN A 491 -5.99 -11.13 30.73
CA GLN A 491 -5.09 -11.94 31.54
C GLN A 491 -3.99 -12.57 30.68
N ASP A 492 -2.75 -12.50 31.16
CA ASP A 492 -1.63 -13.29 30.66
C ASP A 492 -1.74 -14.69 31.28
N GLU A 493 -2.31 -15.64 30.55
CA GLU A 493 -2.56 -17.02 31.01
C GLU A 493 -1.32 -17.72 31.59
N ARG A 494 -0.11 -17.35 31.12
CA ARG A 494 1.16 -17.93 31.57
C ARG A 494 1.63 -17.33 32.89
N GLY A 495 1.43 -16.04 33.09
CA GLY A 495 1.82 -15.32 34.31
C GLY A 495 0.74 -15.21 35.38
N LYS A 496 -0.54 -15.46 35.03
CA LYS A 496 -1.76 -15.07 35.79
C LYS A 496 -1.91 -13.57 36.08
N GLN A 497 -0.94 -12.76 35.66
CA GLN A 497 -0.96 -11.30 35.70
C GLN A 497 -1.96 -10.75 34.68
N TRP A 498 -2.41 -9.52 34.88
CA TRP A 498 -3.20 -8.78 33.92
C TRP A 498 -2.34 -7.80 33.12
N ARG A 499 -2.73 -7.57 31.86
CA ARG A 499 -2.11 -6.60 30.95
C ARG A 499 -3.09 -5.46 30.71
N VAL A 500 -2.53 -4.26 30.53
CA VAL A 500 -3.22 -3.08 30.02
C VAL A 500 -2.49 -2.66 28.77
N GLN A 501 -3.06 -2.91 27.59
CA GLN A 501 -2.46 -2.55 26.30
C GLN A 501 -3.20 -1.37 25.70
N ALA A 502 -2.47 -0.31 25.36
CA ALA A 502 -3.00 0.82 24.62
C ALA A 502 -3.29 0.42 23.17
N VAL A 503 -4.36 0.98 22.60
CA VAL A 503 -4.73 0.78 21.19
C VAL A 503 -4.00 1.80 20.33
N ALA A 504 -3.45 1.34 19.19
CA ALA A 504 -2.76 2.19 18.23
C ALA A 504 -3.72 3.15 17.50
N VAL A 505 -3.21 4.27 16.97
CA VAL A 505 -4.00 5.17 16.11
C VAL A 505 -4.38 4.50 14.77
N ALA A 506 -3.52 3.62 14.26
CA ALA A 506 -3.76 2.80 13.06
C ALA A 506 -2.97 1.46 13.17
N PRO A 507 -3.34 0.39 12.44
CA PRO A 507 -2.71 -0.93 12.55
C PRO A 507 -1.18 -0.97 12.28
N ASP A 508 -0.68 -0.03 11.47
CA ASP A 508 0.72 0.12 11.05
C ASP A 508 1.55 1.04 11.98
N ARG A 509 0.93 1.68 12.97
CA ARG A 509 1.55 2.73 13.79
C ARG A 509 1.85 2.27 15.21
N PHE A 510 2.99 2.73 15.73
CA PHE A 510 3.38 2.57 17.14
C PHE A 510 2.83 3.65 18.06
N GLU A 511 2.21 4.70 17.49
CA GLU A 511 1.53 5.76 18.22
C GLU A 511 0.19 5.25 18.76
N ASN A 512 -0.10 5.56 20.02
CA ASN A 512 -1.29 5.07 20.74
C ASN A 512 -2.36 6.16 20.83
N ARG A 513 -3.64 5.80 20.66
CA ARG A 513 -4.80 6.69 20.83
C ARG A 513 -4.77 7.42 22.18
N LYS A 514 -4.32 6.71 23.21
CA LYS A 514 -3.82 7.28 24.46
C LYS A 514 -2.78 6.32 25.06
N ALA A 515 -1.50 6.73 25.06
CA ALA A 515 -0.46 5.97 25.75
C ALA A 515 -0.69 5.99 27.27
N LEU A 516 -0.13 5.03 28.01
CA LEU A 516 -0.13 5.09 29.47
C LEU A 516 0.65 6.34 29.98
N PRO A 517 0.26 6.91 31.15
CA PRO A 517 0.83 8.13 31.72
C PRO A 517 2.35 8.16 31.74
N GLU A 518 2.93 9.32 31.40
CA GLU A 518 4.40 9.47 31.28
C GLU A 518 5.12 9.19 32.60
N GLN A 519 4.56 9.65 33.71
CA GLN A 519 5.04 9.41 35.08
C GLN A 519 5.06 7.93 35.51
N TRP A 520 4.53 7.01 34.70
CA TRP A 520 4.60 5.56 34.93
C TRP A 520 5.63 4.85 34.05
N ARG A 521 6.06 5.47 32.93
CA ARG A 521 6.80 4.79 31.87
C ARG A 521 8.19 4.36 32.34
N GLY A 522 8.50 3.07 32.19
CA GLY A 522 9.74 2.46 32.66
C GLY A 522 9.72 2.03 34.12
N LEU A 523 8.78 2.52 34.94
CA LEU A 523 8.66 2.12 36.34
C LEU A 523 8.12 0.69 36.47
N ARG A 524 8.44 0.05 37.60
CA ARG A 524 8.08 -1.34 37.89
C ARG A 524 7.64 -1.54 39.34
N ASP A 525 6.93 -2.65 39.56
CA ASP A 525 6.66 -3.22 40.87
C ASP A 525 6.19 -2.18 41.92
N GLU A 526 6.85 -2.10 43.06
CA GLU A 526 6.55 -1.19 44.17
C GLU A 526 6.73 0.31 43.85
N GLU A 527 7.62 0.66 42.92
CA GLU A 527 7.87 2.05 42.52
C GLU A 527 6.72 2.56 41.65
N LEU A 528 6.32 1.77 40.66
CA LEU A 528 5.14 2.03 39.84
C LEU A 528 3.86 2.02 40.68
N SER A 529 3.73 1.08 41.63
CA SER A 529 2.54 1.01 42.49
C SER A 529 2.35 2.29 43.33
N LYS A 530 3.44 2.93 43.74
CA LYS A 530 3.42 4.24 44.42
C LYS A 530 3.15 5.39 43.45
N ALA A 531 3.82 5.44 42.30
CA ALA A 531 3.64 6.49 41.29
C ALA A 531 2.27 6.46 40.56
N ALA A 532 1.55 5.35 40.65
CA ALA A 532 0.20 5.18 40.15
C ALA A 532 -0.89 5.23 41.23
N GLU A 533 -0.52 5.22 42.51
CA GLU A 533 -1.42 5.03 43.67
C GLU A 533 -2.31 3.76 43.55
N ILE A 534 -1.82 2.74 42.83
CA ILE A 534 -2.53 1.49 42.53
C ILE A 534 -1.66 0.31 42.96
N PRO A 535 -2.12 -0.57 43.87
CA PRO A 535 -1.33 -1.69 44.35
C PRO A 535 -1.14 -2.77 43.28
N GLY A 536 -0.05 -3.54 43.40
CA GLY A 536 0.21 -4.71 42.57
C GLY A 536 0.56 -4.41 41.11
N CYS A 537 0.95 -3.17 40.79
CA CYS A 537 1.47 -2.87 39.45
C CYS A 537 2.79 -3.61 39.22
N VAL A 538 3.02 -4.09 37.99
CA VAL A 538 4.20 -4.91 37.63
C VAL A 538 5.18 -4.13 36.77
N PHE A 539 4.70 -3.47 35.70
CA PHE A 539 5.50 -2.57 34.87
C PHE A 539 4.62 -1.69 33.97
N VAL A 540 5.21 -0.61 33.44
CA VAL A 540 4.75 0.07 32.21
C VAL A 540 5.94 0.23 31.27
N HIS A 541 5.77 -0.07 29.98
CA HIS A 541 6.84 0.09 28.98
C HIS A 541 7.24 1.55 28.81
N MET A 542 8.50 1.83 28.43
CA MET A 542 9.04 3.19 28.28
C MET A 542 8.27 4.07 27.29
N SER A 543 7.61 3.49 26.28
CA SER A 543 6.73 4.19 25.33
C SER A 543 5.24 4.18 25.69
N GLY A 544 4.87 3.65 26.88
CA GLY A 544 3.49 3.63 27.38
C GLY A 544 2.49 2.74 26.61
N PHE A 545 2.93 1.94 25.64
CA PHE A 545 2.01 1.11 24.83
C PHE A 545 1.41 -0.10 25.58
N ILE A 546 2.06 -0.54 26.66
CA ILE A 546 1.60 -1.65 27.49
C ILE A 546 2.11 -1.50 28.93
N GLY A 547 1.31 -1.97 29.88
CA GLY A 547 1.70 -2.24 31.24
C GLY A 547 1.01 -3.48 31.79
N GLY A 548 1.14 -3.72 33.09
CA GLY A 548 0.43 -4.82 33.75
C GLY A 548 0.37 -4.70 35.26
N ASN A 549 -0.58 -5.44 35.84
CA ASN A 549 -0.87 -5.52 37.26
C ASN A 549 -1.04 -7.01 37.66
N LEU A 550 -0.99 -7.33 38.95
CA LEU A 550 -1.26 -8.67 39.47
C LEU A 550 -2.76 -9.04 39.43
N SER A 551 -3.67 -8.07 39.54
CA SER A 551 -5.13 -8.30 39.54
C SER A 551 -5.88 -7.61 38.41
N TYR A 552 -7.11 -8.07 38.17
CA TYR A 552 -8.05 -7.49 37.21
C TYR A 552 -8.41 -6.05 37.59
N GLU A 553 -8.75 -5.84 38.85
CA GLU A 553 -9.17 -4.57 39.43
C GLU A 553 -8.04 -3.55 39.34
N GLY A 554 -6.79 -3.97 39.60
CA GLY A 554 -5.61 -3.14 39.45
C GLY A 554 -5.33 -2.77 38.00
N ALA A 555 -5.48 -3.70 37.05
CA ALA A 555 -5.33 -3.40 35.61
C ALA A 555 -6.44 -2.47 35.08
N LEU A 556 -7.68 -2.69 35.49
CA LEU A 556 -8.82 -1.83 35.16
C LEU A 556 -8.67 -0.44 35.82
N SER A 557 -8.14 -0.36 37.05
CA SER A 557 -7.81 0.90 37.70
C SER A 557 -6.69 1.64 36.97
N MET A 558 -5.62 0.95 36.55
CA MET A 558 -4.57 1.55 35.73
C MET A 558 -5.14 2.13 34.42
N ALA A 559 -6.03 1.40 33.74
CA ALA A 559 -6.69 1.89 32.53
C ALA A 559 -7.60 3.10 32.81
N ARG A 560 -8.38 3.10 33.90
CA ARG A 560 -9.24 4.22 34.32
C ARG A 560 -8.46 5.49 34.65
N THR A 561 -7.45 5.39 35.53
CA THR A 561 -6.60 6.54 35.87
C THR A 561 -5.81 7.02 34.65
N ALA A 562 -5.37 6.10 33.78
CA ALA A 562 -4.75 6.44 32.51
C ALA A 562 -5.71 7.15 31.53
N LEU A 563 -7.03 6.97 31.57
CA LEU A 563 -7.96 7.77 30.77
C LEU A 563 -7.99 9.24 31.21
N THR A 564 -7.85 9.50 32.51
CA THR A 564 -8.01 10.85 33.11
C THR A 564 -6.75 11.72 33.07
N LEU A 565 -5.57 11.12 32.87
CA LEU A 565 -4.26 11.80 32.78
C LEU A 565 -3.86 11.98 31.31
#